data_AF-A0A7J9DHL3-F1
#
_entry.id   AF-A0A7J9DHL3-F1
#
_cell.length_a   1.000
_cell.length_b   1.000
_cell.length_c   1.000
_cell.angle_alpha   90.00
_cell.angle_beta   90.00
_cell.angle_gamma   90.00
#
_symmetry.space_group_name_H-M   'P 1'
#
loop_
_entity.id
_entity.type
_entity.pdbx_description
1 polymer ?
#
loop_
_entity_poly.entity_id
_entity_poly.type
_entity_poly.pdbx_seq_one_letter_code
_entity_poly.pdbx_strand_id
1 'polypeptide(L)'
;MIARPTITQASSFQFGRLFAIDDPLILEPEPTSTLIGNAQGLYVSSSRDPVVFTSVMYADFTFTSARFNGSSFSLFSRNLFLDKVRKLAIVGGRAAQRAEKRTQLHFFLHDTLSVENPSAIMIAHPNIIQTSSFGFGSLFAIDDPFTVGPEPTSSLIGNAQGLYVSSSRDHVVFTTVMYTNFAFTSGKFNGSSFSLFSKSSSLDANS
;
A
#
# COMPACT_ATOMS: atom_id res chain seq x y z
N MET A 1 6.01 2.84 13.88
CA MET A 1 4.71 3.41 14.29
C MET A 1 4.49 4.67 13.47
N ILE A 2 3.59 4.61 12.48
CA ILE A 2 3.46 5.63 11.43
C ILE A 2 2.32 6.62 11.73
N ALA A 3 1.32 6.22 12.53
CA ALA A 3 0.31 7.10 13.11
C ALA A 3 -0.11 6.59 14.51
N ARG A 4 -0.36 7.50 15.45
CA ARG A 4 -0.90 7.20 16.79
C ARG A 4 -2.17 8.03 16.99
N PRO A 5 -3.35 7.42 17.13
CA PRO A 5 -4.55 8.16 17.48
C PRO A 5 -4.44 8.72 18.89
N THR A 6 -4.97 9.92 19.11
CA THR A 6 -5.06 10.56 20.43
C THR A 6 -6.12 9.84 21.26
N ILE A 7 -5.76 8.68 21.84
CA ILE A 7 -6.59 7.96 22.81
C ILE A 7 -5.68 7.55 23.98
N THR A 8 -6.07 7.98 25.17
CA THR A 8 -5.40 7.83 26.47
C THR A 8 -5.55 6.41 27.03
N GLN A 9 -4.98 5.41 26.35
CA GLN A 9 -4.75 4.09 26.96
C GLN A 9 -3.38 3.53 26.58
N ALA A 10 -2.87 2.59 27.38
CA ALA A 10 -1.48 2.11 27.35
C ALA A 10 -1.28 0.76 26.65
N SER A 11 -2.19 0.31 25.76
CA SER A 11 -1.98 -0.95 25.03
C SER A 11 -1.13 -0.77 23.76
N SER A 12 -0.30 -1.76 23.42
CA SER A 12 0.55 -1.77 22.23
C SER A 12 -0.24 -1.90 20.92
N PHE A 13 -1.51 -2.32 20.98
CA PHE A 13 -2.34 -2.76 19.85
C PHE A 13 -3.57 -1.88 19.57
N GLN A 14 -3.55 -0.62 19.99
CA GLN A 14 -4.69 0.31 19.83
C GLN A 14 -5.23 0.40 18.41
N PHE A 15 -6.56 0.56 18.30
CA PHE A 15 -7.27 0.88 17.07
C PHE A 15 -6.56 1.96 16.25
N GLY A 16 -6.47 1.77 14.94
CA GLY A 16 -5.91 2.76 14.01
C GLY A 16 -4.38 2.83 13.98
N ARG A 17 -3.67 2.02 14.76
CA ARG A 17 -2.20 1.95 14.64
C ARG A 17 -1.78 1.21 13.38
N LEU A 18 -0.92 1.85 12.59
CA LEU A 18 -0.29 1.29 11.40
C LEU A 18 1.12 0.78 11.71
N PHE A 19 1.39 -0.45 11.27
CA PHE A 19 2.65 -1.17 11.42
C PHE A 19 3.17 -1.58 10.06
N ALA A 20 4.49 -1.53 9.90
CA ALA A 20 5.20 -2.17 8.79
C ALA A 20 5.81 -3.48 9.29
N ILE A 21 5.89 -4.47 8.42
CA ILE A 21 6.47 -5.78 8.69
C ILE A 21 7.54 -6.11 7.65
N ASP A 22 8.56 -6.83 8.09
CA ASP A 22 9.57 -7.47 7.26
C ASP A 22 10.03 -8.72 8.01
N ASP A 23 9.15 -9.72 8.00
CA ASP A 23 9.28 -10.89 8.86
C ASP A 23 9.96 -12.02 8.07
N PRO A 24 11.00 -12.67 8.61
CA PRO A 24 11.65 -13.79 7.94
C PRO A 24 10.70 -14.98 7.80
N LEU A 25 10.68 -15.59 6.61
CA LEU A 25 10.01 -16.87 6.41
C LEU A 25 11.04 -17.97 6.67
N ILE A 26 10.85 -18.73 7.74
CA ILE A 26 11.69 -19.87 8.11
C ILE A 26 10.92 -21.17 7.92
N LEU A 27 11.63 -22.25 7.59
CA LEU A 27 11.02 -23.54 7.28
C LEU A 27 10.40 -24.20 8.53
N GLU A 28 11.03 -24.00 9.68
CA GLU A 28 10.65 -24.57 10.98
C GLU A 28 10.58 -23.45 12.03
N PRO A 29 9.83 -23.62 13.13
CA PRO A 29 9.67 -22.58 14.16
C PRO A 29 10.97 -22.18 14.87
N GLU A 30 12.00 -23.02 14.79
CA GLU A 30 13.28 -22.78 15.44
C GLU A 30 14.02 -21.59 14.81
N PRO A 31 14.55 -20.62 15.60
CA PRO A 31 15.18 -19.41 15.08
C PRO A 31 16.41 -19.64 14.19
N THR A 32 17.05 -20.81 14.31
CA THR A 32 18.21 -21.22 13.49
C THR A 32 17.80 -21.99 12.24
N SER A 33 16.49 -22.15 11.99
CA SER A 33 15.97 -22.83 10.83
C SER A 33 16.32 -22.10 9.53
N THR A 34 16.22 -22.83 8.43
CA THR A 34 16.54 -22.32 7.10
C THR A 34 15.60 -21.17 6.73
N LEU A 35 16.19 -20.01 6.42
CA LEU A 35 15.50 -18.88 5.81
C LEU A 35 15.09 -19.24 4.38
N ILE A 36 13.81 -19.12 4.07
CA ILE A 36 13.22 -19.43 2.77
C ILE A 36 12.65 -18.22 2.04
N GLY A 37 12.61 -17.06 2.70
CA GLY A 37 12.05 -15.84 2.14
C GLY A 37 11.75 -14.80 3.21
N ASN A 38 10.91 -13.83 2.85
CA ASN A 38 10.47 -12.78 3.75
C ASN A 38 9.02 -12.35 3.43
N ALA A 39 8.31 -11.92 4.47
CA ALA A 39 6.98 -11.32 4.38
C ALA A 39 7.07 -9.82 4.66
N GLN A 40 6.88 -9.02 3.62
CA GLN A 40 6.95 -7.57 3.69
C GLN A 40 5.58 -6.96 3.47
N GLY A 41 5.24 -5.93 4.25
CA GLY A 41 3.94 -5.28 4.09
C GLY A 41 3.58 -4.41 5.26
N LEU A 42 2.28 -4.20 5.44
CA LEU A 42 1.74 -3.39 6.51
C LEU A 42 0.45 -3.97 7.07
N TYR A 43 0.17 -3.67 8.33
CA TYR A 43 -1.14 -3.92 8.91
C TYR A 43 -1.61 -2.76 9.77
N VAL A 44 -2.92 -2.56 9.79
CA VAL A 44 -3.60 -1.61 10.67
C VAL A 44 -4.35 -2.39 11.74
N SER A 45 -4.17 -2.01 13.01
CA SER A 45 -5.04 -2.49 14.08
C SER A 45 -6.46 -1.96 13.85
N SER A 46 -7.43 -2.86 13.71
CA SER A 46 -8.81 -2.54 13.32
C SER A 46 -9.84 -2.80 14.42
N SER A 47 -9.43 -3.38 15.55
CA SER A 47 -10.31 -3.56 16.71
C SER A 47 -10.39 -2.29 17.56
N ARG A 48 -11.61 -1.88 17.90
CA ARG A 48 -11.89 -0.81 18.89
C ARG A 48 -11.97 -1.35 20.32
N ASP A 49 -12.06 -2.66 20.49
CA ASP A 49 -12.00 -3.30 21.80
C ASP A 49 -10.53 -3.32 22.27
N PRO A 50 -10.23 -2.81 23.48
CA PRO A 50 -8.87 -2.70 23.98
C PRO A 50 -8.19 -4.05 24.29
N VAL A 51 -8.96 -5.14 24.36
CA VAL A 51 -8.51 -6.51 24.69
C VAL A 51 -8.45 -7.40 23.45
N VAL A 52 -9.28 -7.13 22.43
CA VAL A 52 -9.27 -7.89 21.17
C VAL A 52 -8.33 -7.22 20.18
N PHE A 53 -7.31 -7.96 19.71
CA PHE A 53 -6.48 -7.50 18.60
C PHE A 53 -6.96 -8.11 17.28
N THR A 54 -7.43 -7.25 16.38
CA THR A 54 -7.72 -7.59 14.97
C THR A 54 -6.90 -6.66 14.10
N SER A 55 -6.40 -7.16 12.98
CA SER A 55 -5.79 -6.30 11.97
C SER A 55 -6.41 -6.46 10.59
N VAL A 56 -6.25 -5.45 9.75
CA VAL A 56 -6.33 -5.59 8.29
C VAL A 56 -4.89 -5.55 7.79
N MET A 57 -4.49 -6.59 7.07
CA MET A 57 -3.10 -6.81 6.68
C MET A 57 -3.00 -6.88 5.16
N TYR A 58 -2.02 -6.15 4.61
CA TYR A 58 -1.43 -6.42 3.31
C TYR A 58 -0.02 -6.99 3.54
N ALA A 59 0.31 -8.08 2.87
CA ALA A 59 1.68 -8.60 2.89
C ALA A 59 2.03 -9.33 1.61
N ASP A 60 3.23 -9.07 1.10
CA ASP A 60 3.87 -9.80 0.02
C ASP A 60 4.87 -10.80 0.61
N PHE A 61 4.73 -12.06 0.20
CA PHE A 61 5.57 -13.17 0.61
C PHE A 61 6.46 -13.51 -0.57
N THR A 62 7.74 -13.18 -0.46
CA THR A 62 8.73 -13.49 -1.48
C THR A 62 9.57 -14.67 -1.04
N PHE A 63 9.73 -15.65 -1.93
CA PHE A 63 10.58 -16.82 -1.70
C PHE A 63 11.96 -16.60 -2.32
N THR A 64 13.01 -16.88 -1.56
CA THR A 64 14.41 -16.70 -1.99
C THR A 64 15.18 -18.02 -2.07
N SER A 65 14.52 -19.14 -1.80
CA SER A 65 15.13 -20.47 -1.88
C SER A 65 14.15 -21.55 -2.33
N ALA A 66 14.68 -22.76 -2.53
CA ALA A 66 13.95 -23.95 -2.94
C ALA A 66 13.14 -23.77 -4.26
N ARG A 67 12.10 -24.59 -4.43
CA ARG A 67 11.31 -24.70 -5.67
C ARG A 67 10.54 -23.43 -6.07
N PHE A 68 10.43 -22.46 -5.17
CA PHE A 68 9.72 -21.20 -5.42
C PHE A 68 10.66 -19.99 -5.47
N ASN A 69 11.97 -20.19 -5.44
CA ASN A 69 12.95 -19.11 -5.46
C ASN A 69 12.66 -18.10 -6.58
N GLY A 70 12.47 -16.82 -6.22
CA GLY A 70 12.15 -15.72 -7.11
C GLY A 70 10.64 -15.50 -7.33
N SER A 71 9.79 -16.36 -6.81
CA SER A 71 8.32 -16.22 -6.83
C SER A 71 7.82 -15.43 -5.61
N SER A 72 6.64 -14.83 -5.73
CA SER A 72 5.95 -14.23 -4.60
C SER A 72 4.44 -14.43 -4.66
N PHE A 73 3.77 -14.24 -3.52
CA PHE A 73 2.32 -14.06 -3.48
C PHE A 73 1.97 -12.94 -2.51
N SER A 74 0.87 -12.25 -2.78
CA SER A 74 0.40 -11.15 -1.93
C SER A 74 -0.92 -11.53 -1.28
N LEU A 75 -1.08 -11.19 -0.01
CA LEU A 75 -2.34 -11.32 0.72
C LEU A 75 -2.91 -9.95 1.06
N PHE A 76 -4.23 -9.87 1.11
CA PHE A 76 -4.94 -8.74 1.70
C PHE A 76 -6.16 -9.25 2.45
N SER A 77 -6.14 -9.20 3.77
CA SER A 77 -7.20 -9.80 4.57
C SER A 77 -7.32 -9.21 5.96
N ARG A 78 -8.51 -9.36 6.55
CA ARG A 78 -8.66 -9.30 8.00
C ARG A 78 -7.91 -10.47 8.63
N ASN A 79 -7.22 -10.19 9.72
CA ASN A 79 -6.45 -11.15 10.49
C ASN A 79 -6.90 -11.10 11.96
N LEU A 80 -7.54 -12.19 12.40
CA LEU A 80 -8.04 -12.37 13.75
C LEU A 80 -6.96 -13.12 14.55
N PHE A 81 -6.14 -12.40 15.31
CA PHE A 81 -4.96 -12.99 15.94
C PHE A 81 -5.28 -14.02 17.03
N LEU A 82 -6.45 -13.92 17.65
CA LEU A 82 -6.89 -14.84 18.70
C LEU A 82 -7.45 -16.15 18.14
N ASP A 83 -7.73 -16.22 16.84
CA ASP A 83 -8.24 -17.43 16.20
C ASP A 83 -7.09 -18.45 16.02
N LYS A 84 -7.33 -19.69 16.44
CA LYS A 84 -6.37 -20.81 16.26
C LYS A 84 -6.06 -21.06 14.78
N VAL A 85 -7.03 -20.86 13.89
CA VAL A 85 -6.89 -21.03 12.45
C VAL A 85 -7.40 -19.77 11.76
N ARG A 86 -6.56 -19.16 10.94
CA ARG A 86 -6.85 -17.89 10.27
C ARG A 86 -7.02 -18.13 8.76
N LYS A 87 -8.09 -17.60 8.19
CA LYS A 87 -8.34 -17.65 6.74
C LYS A 87 -7.93 -16.30 6.14
N LEU A 88 -6.87 -16.31 5.31
CA LEU A 88 -6.35 -15.10 4.67
C LEU A 88 -6.52 -15.22 3.15
N ALA A 89 -7.00 -14.16 2.52
CA ALA A 89 -7.17 -14.11 1.07
C ALA A 89 -5.84 -13.82 0.37
N ILE A 90 -5.45 -14.69 -0.56
CA ILE A 90 -4.39 -14.42 -1.54
C ILE A 90 -5.00 -13.61 -2.67
N VAL A 91 -4.42 -12.45 -2.96
CA VAL A 91 -4.94 -11.47 -3.93
C VAL A 91 -4.06 -11.35 -5.17
N GLY A 92 -2.88 -11.97 -5.18
CA GLY A 92 -2.00 -11.98 -6.34
C GLY A 92 -0.78 -12.88 -6.16
N GLY A 93 -0.01 -13.07 -7.23
CA GLY A 93 1.27 -13.76 -7.17
C GLY A 93 2.09 -13.66 -8.45
N ARG A 94 3.40 -13.79 -8.29
CA ARG A 94 4.42 -13.72 -9.36
C ARG A 94 5.18 -15.03 -9.39
N ALA A 95 5.31 -15.66 -10.56
CA ALA A 95 6.04 -16.92 -10.71
C ALA A 95 7.50 -16.67 -11.11
N ALA A 96 8.42 -17.54 -10.65
CA ALA A 96 9.84 -17.44 -10.98
C ALA A 96 10.16 -17.76 -12.45
N GLN A 97 9.40 -18.66 -13.08
CA GLN A 97 9.58 -19.04 -14.48
C GLN A 97 8.25 -19.27 -15.19
N ARG A 98 7.83 -18.28 -15.99
CA ARG A 98 7.01 -18.48 -17.18
C ARG A 98 7.48 -17.50 -18.25
N ALA A 99 7.33 -17.86 -19.53
CA ALA A 99 7.24 -16.88 -20.59
C ALA A 99 5.97 -16.04 -20.35
N GLU A 100 6.08 -15.04 -19.48
CA GLU A 100 4.97 -14.16 -19.14
C GLU A 100 4.62 -13.34 -20.38
N LYS A 101 3.31 -13.17 -20.64
CA LYS A 101 2.85 -12.12 -21.55
C LYS A 101 3.24 -10.78 -20.91
N ARG A 102 4.40 -10.25 -21.29
CA ARG A 102 4.82 -8.92 -20.89
C ARG A 102 3.83 -7.92 -21.49
N THR A 103 3.12 -7.22 -20.61
CA THR A 103 2.30 -6.08 -21.00
C THR A 103 3.01 -4.82 -20.52
N GLN A 104 3.43 -3.98 -21.44
CA GLN A 104 3.94 -2.66 -21.11
C GLN A 104 2.76 -1.68 -21.12
N LEU A 105 2.52 -1.06 -19.98
CA LEU A 105 1.50 -0.03 -19.80
C LEU A 105 2.19 1.33 -19.79
N HIS A 106 1.63 2.30 -20.51
CA HIS A 106 2.05 3.69 -20.48
C HIS A 106 0.77 4.53 -20.41
N PHE A 107 0.66 5.35 -19.37
CA PHE A 107 -0.47 6.21 -19.09
C PHE A 107 -0.01 7.37 -18.19
N PHE A 108 -0.84 8.38 -18.04
CA PHE A 108 -0.59 9.56 -17.23
C PHE A 108 -1.63 9.60 -16.11
N LEU A 109 -1.18 9.69 -14.86
CA LEU A 109 -2.02 9.77 -13.67
C LEU A 109 -2.20 11.24 -13.27
N HIS A 110 -3.44 11.66 -12.99
CA HIS A 110 -3.77 13.05 -12.66
C HIS A 110 -4.19 13.18 -11.20
N ASP A 111 -3.24 13.48 -10.31
CA ASP A 111 -3.50 13.78 -8.90
C ASP A 111 -3.87 15.26 -8.73
N THR A 112 -5.12 15.53 -8.35
CA THR A 112 -5.69 16.89 -8.26
C THR A 112 -6.08 17.21 -6.81
N LEU A 113 -5.26 18.03 -6.17
CA LEU A 113 -5.42 18.49 -4.77
C LEU A 113 -6.13 19.85 -4.64
N SER A 114 -6.78 20.34 -5.70
CA SER A 114 -7.43 21.66 -5.75
C SER A 114 -8.70 21.75 -4.89
N VAL A 115 -9.11 22.98 -4.58
CA VAL A 115 -10.37 23.24 -3.86
C VAL A 115 -11.59 22.91 -4.75
N GLU A 116 -11.49 23.21 -6.04
CA GLU A 116 -12.55 22.89 -7.01
C GLU A 116 -12.31 21.49 -7.58
N ASN A 117 -13.29 20.60 -7.38
CA ASN A 117 -13.33 19.23 -7.89
C ASN A 117 -12.05 18.39 -7.69
N PRO A 118 -11.60 18.19 -6.44
CA PRO A 118 -10.41 17.38 -6.15
C PRO A 118 -10.61 15.91 -6.51
N SER A 119 -9.56 15.27 -7.00
CA SER A 119 -9.45 13.81 -7.10
C SER A 119 -8.75 13.19 -5.88
N ALA A 120 -7.98 13.99 -5.13
CA ALA A 120 -7.35 13.59 -3.89
C ALA A 120 -7.73 14.52 -2.73
N ILE A 121 -8.10 13.92 -1.61
CA ILE A 121 -8.50 14.63 -0.39
C ILE A 121 -7.70 14.17 0.81
N MET A 122 -7.24 15.11 1.64
CA MET A 122 -6.60 14.79 2.92
C MET A 122 -7.68 14.32 3.90
N ILE A 123 -7.49 13.12 4.46
CA ILE A 123 -8.45 12.51 5.40
C ILE A 123 -7.89 12.39 6.83
N ALA A 124 -6.57 12.49 7.00
CA ALA A 124 -5.94 12.62 8.31
C ALA A 124 -4.59 13.34 8.21
N HIS A 125 -4.21 14.07 9.25
CA HIS A 125 -2.88 14.64 9.39
C HIS A 125 -2.43 14.61 10.86
N PRO A 126 -1.11 14.62 11.13
CA PRO A 126 -0.64 14.72 12.50
C PRO A 126 -0.91 16.11 13.08
N ASN A 127 -1.26 16.15 14.37
CA ASN A 127 -1.55 17.37 15.11
C ASN A 127 -0.26 17.97 15.70
N ILE A 128 0.66 18.35 14.83
CA ILE A 128 1.92 19.01 15.16
C ILE A 128 2.00 20.32 14.37
N ILE A 129 2.67 21.34 14.92
CA ILE A 129 2.89 22.60 14.23
C ILE A 129 3.82 22.32 13.03
N GLN A 130 3.23 22.13 11.86
CA GLN A 130 3.94 22.00 10.60
C GLN A 130 3.64 23.22 9.73
N THR A 131 4.68 23.70 9.05
CA THR A 131 4.63 24.85 8.15
C THR A 131 4.10 24.50 6.76
N SER A 132 3.86 23.22 6.45
CA SER A 132 3.42 22.76 5.13
C SER A 132 2.10 21.96 5.18
N SER A 133 1.23 22.22 4.20
CA SER A 133 -0.07 21.54 4.02
C SER A 133 0.04 20.07 3.59
N PHE A 134 1.25 19.50 3.51
CA PHE A 134 1.52 18.13 3.04
C PHE A 134 2.52 17.39 3.94
N GLY A 135 2.69 17.85 5.18
CA GLY A 135 3.77 17.38 6.04
C GLY A 135 3.70 15.89 6.39
N PHE A 136 4.83 15.38 6.90
CA PHE A 136 5.01 13.97 7.25
C PHE A 136 3.81 13.39 7.99
N GLY A 137 3.28 12.27 7.52
CA GLY A 137 2.17 11.54 8.13
C GLY A 137 0.79 11.98 7.64
N SER A 138 0.70 12.96 6.73
CA SER A 138 -0.56 13.32 6.08
C SER A 138 -1.06 12.16 5.22
N LEU A 139 -2.32 11.76 5.40
CA LEU A 139 -2.99 10.66 4.72
C LEU A 139 -4.05 11.22 3.78
N PHE A 140 -4.03 10.74 2.54
CA PHE A 140 -4.93 11.14 1.48
C PHE A 140 -5.75 9.94 1.00
N ALA A 141 -7.00 10.19 0.65
CA ALA A 141 -7.80 9.30 -0.17
C ALA A 141 -7.85 9.83 -1.60
N ILE A 142 -7.72 8.94 -2.58
CA ILE A 142 -7.64 9.29 -4.00
C ILE A 142 -8.64 8.52 -4.84
N ASP A 143 -9.14 9.19 -5.87
CA ASP A 143 -9.84 8.65 -7.04
C ASP A 143 -9.33 9.39 -8.29
N ASP A 144 -8.06 9.14 -8.62
CA ASP A 144 -7.34 9.89 -9.63
C ASP A 144 -7.58 9.31 -11.03
N PRO A 145 -8.04 10.10 -12.01
CA PRO A 145 -8.17 9.61 -13.37
C PRO A 145 -6.78 9.34 -13.98
N PHE A 146 -6.69 8.34 -14.85
CA PHE A 146 -5.52 8.16 -15.70
C PHE A 146 -5.89 8.05 -17.19
N THR A 147 -5.08 8.69 -18.03
CA THR A 147 -5.34 8.93 -19.45
C THR A 147 -4.19 8.42 -20.33
N VAL A 148 -4.43 8.34 -21.64
CA VAL A 148 -3.40 7.92 -22.63
C VAL A 148 -2.31 8.98 -22.82
N GLY A 149 -2.65 10.27 -22.75
CA GLY A 149 -1.73 11.40 -22.91
C GLY A 149 -1.68 12.30 -21.67
N PRO A 150 -0.67 13.18 -21.57
CA PRO A 150 -0.41 14.01 -20.39
C PRO A 150 -1.46 15.09 -20.14
N GLU A 151 -2.24 15.47 -21.16
CA GLU A 151 -3.30 16.46 -21.00
C GLU A 151 -4.51 15.84 -20.26
N PRO A 152 -5.10 16.51 -19.25
CA PRO A 152 -6.27 16.00 -18.54
C PRO A 152 -7.50 15.77 -19.45
N THR A 153 -7.56 16.45 -20.60
CA THR A 153 -8.61 16.29 -21.62
C THR A 153 -8.36 15.12 -22.56
N SER A 154 -7.22 14.43 -22.45
CA SER A 154 -6.91 13.20 -23.17
C SER A 154 -7.94 12.10 -22.88
N SER A 155 -8.00 11.09 -23.76
CA SER A 155 -8.81 9.89 -23.56
C SER A 155 -8.57 9.24 -22.18
N LEU A 156 -9.63 9.24 -21.37
CA LEU A 156 -9.71 8.55 -20.08
C LEU A 156 -9.72 7.03 -20.30
N ILE A 157 -8.88 6.33 -19.55
CA ILE A 157 -8.77 4.87 -19.64
C ILE A 157 -9.01 4.15 -18.31
N GLY A 158 -9.11 4.90 -17.21
CA GLY A 158 -9.47 4.35 -15.92
C GLY A 158 -9.24 5.32 -14.75
N ASN A 159 -9.39 4.78 -13.55
CA ASN A 159 -9.21 5.50 -12.29
C ASN A 159 -8.29 4.72 -11.35
N ALA A 160 -7.44 5.46 -10.63
CA ALA A 160 -6.58 4.97 -9.58
C ALA A 160 -7.20 5.33 -8.22
N GLN A 161 -7.72 4.31 -7.53
CA GLN A 161 -8.49 4.49 -6.31
C GLN A 161 -7.74 3.90 -5.13
N GLY A 162 -7.62 4.66 -4.04
CA GLY A 162 -6.93 4.16 -2.86
C GLY A 162 -6.51 5.23 -1.89
N LEU A 163 -5.36 5.00 -1.26
CA LEU A 163 -4.79 5.88 -0.24
C LEU A 163 -3.33 6.16 -0.54
N TYR A 164 -2.85 7.32 -0.11
CA TYR A 164 -1.43 7.54 0.02
C TYR A 164 -1.04 8.33 1.26
N VAL A 165 0.16 8.09 1.78
CA VAL A 165 0.69 8.77 2.96
C VAL A 165 1.96 9.53 2.62
N SER A 166 2.01 10.81 2.99
CA SER A 166 3.25 11.60 2.97
C SER A 166 4.24 10.99 3.96
N SER A 167 5.36 10.47 3.47
CA SER A 167 6.36 9.75 4.25
C SER A 167 7.70 10.48 4.36
N SER A 168 7.84 11.66 3.76
CA SER A 168 9.04 12.47 3.90
C SER A 168 9.01 13.30 5.19
N ARG A 169 10.10 13.27 5.95
CA ARG A 169 10.33 14.19 7.08
C ARG A 169 11.08 15.45 6.64
N ASP A 170 11.63 15.44 5.44
CA ASP A 170 12.22 16.61 4.82
C ASP A 170 11.09 17.47 4.25
N HIS A 171 11.09 18.76 4.56
CA HIS A 171 10.09 19.70 4.07
C HIS A 171 10.27 20.06 2.58
N VAL A 172 11.39 19.65 1.97
CA VAL A 172 11.74 19.94 0.57
C VAL A 172 11.41 18.77 -0.35
N VAL A 173 11.54 17.53 0.12
CA VAL A 173 11.30 16.33 -0.70
C VAL A 173 9.90 15.80 -0.42
N PHE A 174 9.02 15.76 -1.43
CA PHE A 174 7.75 15.04 -1.28
C PHE A 174 7.96 13.56 -1.58
N THR A 175 7.73 12.72 -0.58
CA THR A 175 7.77 11.26 -0.72
C THR A 175 6.45 10.71 -0.21
N THR A 176 5.90 9.77 -0.95
CA THR A 176 4.59 9.20 -0.73
C THR A 176 4.66 7.68 -0.75
N VAL A 177 3.90 7.02 0.12
CA VAL A 177 3.65 5.58 0.03
C VAL A 177 2.22 5.37 -0.42
N MET A 178 2.04 4.74 -1.58
CA MET A 178 0.75 4.53 -2.23
C MET A 178 0.20 3.12 -1.94
N TYR A 179 -1.11 3.05 -1.79
CA TYR A 179 -1.92 1.84 -1.68
C TYR A 179 -3.10 2.01 -2.63
N THR A 180 -2.92 1.64 -3.89
CA THR A 180 -3.78 2.13 -4.95
C THR A 180 -4.15 1.01 -5.92
N ASN A 181 -5.42 0.92 -6.28
CA ASN A 181 -5.92 0.03 -7.32
C ASN A 181 -6.17 0.85 -8.59
N PHE A 182 -5.52 0.47 -9.68
CA PHE A 182 -5.70 1.05 -11.01
C PHE A 182 -6.70 0.19 -11.78
N ALA A 183 -7.92 0.68 -11.93
CA ALA A 183 -8.99 -0.01 -12.64
C ALA A 183 -9.17 0.58 -14.05
N PHE A 184 -9.05 -0.27 -15.07
CA PHE A 184 -9.30 0.12 -16.46
C PHE A 184 -10.80 0.09 -16.75
N THR A 185 -11.32 1.19 -17.29
CA THR A 185 -12.74 1.33 -17.66
C THR A 185 -12.96 1.40 -19.17
N SER A 186 -11.88 1.39 -19.95
CA SER A 186 -11.93 1.38 -21.41
C SER A 186 -10.72 0.66 -22.03
N GLY A 187 -10.72 0.55 -23.37
CA GLY A 187 -9.64 -0.08 -24.13
C GLY A 187 -9.54 -1.60 -23.94
N LYS A 188 -8.37 -2.17 -24.31
CA LYS A 188 -8.11 -3.62 -24.32
C LYS A 188 -8.26 -4.29 -22.95
N PHE A 189 -8.04 -3.54 -21.87
CA PHE A 189 -8.04 -4.05 -20.50
C PHE A 189 -9.29 -3.67 -19.72
N ASN A 190 -10.35 -3.18 -20.38
CA ASN A 190 -11.59 -2.77 -19.73
C ASN A 190 -12.11 -3.86 -18.77
N GLY A 191 -12.41 -3.46 -17.54
CA GLY A 191 -12.87 -4.33 -16.45
C GLY A 191 -11.75 -5.04 -15.69
N SER A 192 -10.49 -4.91 -16.13
CA SER A 192 -9.31 -5.41 -15.41
C SER A 192 -8.75 -4.34 -14.48
N SER A 193 -7.97 -4.75 -13.49
CA SER A 193 -7.22 -3.84 -12.63
C SER A 193 -5.87 -4.41 -12.23
N PHE A 194 -5.00 -3.55 -11.72
CA PHE A 194 -3.82 -3.95 -10.96
C PHE A 194 -3.68 -3.10 -9.71
N SER A 195 -3.07 -3.65 -8.66
CA SER A 195 -2.83 -2.93 -7.42
C SER A 195 -1.35 -2.57 -7.30
N LEU A 196 -1.07 -1.35 -6.83
CA LEU A 196 0.26 -0.82 -6.59
C LEU A 196 0.40 -0.50 -5.11
N PHE A 197 1.43 -1.07 -4.50
CA PHE A 197 1.87 -0.79 -3.14
C PHE A 197 3.33 -0.39 -3.19
N SER A 198 3.61 0.90 -3.27
CA SER A 198 4.97 1.38 -3.53
C SER A 198 5.26 2.73 -2.90
N LYS A 199 6.54 2.98 -2.63
CA LYS A 199 7.06 4.31 -2.35
C LYS A 199 7.30 5.05 -3.67
N SER A 200 6.82 6.28 -3.76
CA SER A 200 7.11 7.25 -4.81
C SER A 200 7.80 8.48 -4.20
N SER A 201 8.80 9.03 -4.87
CA SER A 201 9.48 10.26 -4.46
C SER A 201 9.51 11.23 -5.63
N SER A 202 9.12 12.48 -5.40
CA SER A 202 9.28 13.56 -6.38
C SER A 202 10.73 14.06 -6.34
N LEU A 203 11.66 13.27 -6.85
CA LEU A 203 13.01 13.70 -7.19
C LEU A 203 13.30 13.12 -8.56
N ASP A 204 12.92 13.88 -9.59
CA ASP A 204 13.66 14.17 -10.82
C ASP A 204 12.69 14.72 -11.88
N ALA A 205 12.52 16.04 -11.90
CA ALA A 205 11.96 16.75 -13.05
C ALA A 205 13.01 16.95 -14.18
N ASN A 206 14.17 16.29 -14.07
CA ASN A 206 15.26 16.29 -15.03
C ASN A 206 15.89 14.88 -15.13
N SER A 207 15.22 13.97 -15.84
CA SER A 207 15.87 12.80 -16.46
C SER A 207 15.12 12.38 -17.71
#